data_AF-A0A9D8PKR0-F1
#
_entry.id   AF-A0A9D8PKR0-F1
#
_cell.length_a   1.000
_cell.length_b   1.000
_cell.length_c   1.000
_cell.angle_alpha   90.00
_cell.angle_beta   90.00
_cell.angle_gamma   90.00
#
_symmetry.space_group_name_H-M   'P 1'
#
loop_
_entity.id
_entity.type
_entity.pdbx_description
1 polymer ?
#
loop_
_entity_poly.entity_id
_entity_poly.type
_entity_poly.pdbx_seq_one_letter_code
_entity_poly.pdbx_strand_id
1 'polypeptide(L)'
;MFKRIMIELGRHVPFTAAGAATGIVIMAVVVMSRVPANVSEMIFYILHPAHVLFSAIVTTAMYKRYGAGKLWAAILIGYTGSVGIATLSDAVIPYLEGMSLNIKMDLHLGFIEKWWLINPLAFLGIAIGYWKQVTKLP
;
A
#
# COMPACT_ATOMS: atom_id res chain seq x y z
N MET A 1 -12.11 3.71 23.54
CA MET A 1 -11.51 3.86 22.19
C MET A 1 -10.09 3.34 22.15
N PHE A 2 -9.16 3.86 22.95
CA PHE A 2 -7.74 3.45 22.99
C PHE A 2 -7.50 1.94 23.13
N LYS A 3 -8.16 1.28 24.10
CA LYS A 3 -8.07 -0.19 24.28
C LYS A 3 -8.42 -0.98 23.00
N ARG A 4 -9.40 -0.50 22.21
CA ARG A 4 -9.78 -1.16 20.96
C ARG A 4 -8.71 -0.98 19.88
N ILE A 5 -8.12 0.22 19.78
CA ILE A 5 -7.01 0.50 18.86
C ILE A 5 -5.83 -0.43 19.16
N MET A 6 -5.44 -0.56 20.43
CA MET A 6 -4.34 -1.44 20.83
C MET A 6 -4.63 -2.92 20.53
N ILE A 7 -5.87 -3.37 20.76
CA ILE A 7 -6.28 -4.75 20.43
C ILE A 7 -6.20 -4.97 18.91
N GLU A 8 -6.73 -4.05 18.11
CA GLU A 8 -6.69 -4.21 16.66
C GLU A 8 -5.24 -4.13 16.14
N LEU A 9 -4.42 -3.18 16.59
CA LEU A 9 -2.99 -3.14 16.24
C LEU A 9 -2.32 -4.49 16.54
N GLY A 10 -2.48 -5.02 17.77
CA GLY A 10 -1.94 -6.32 18.17
C GLY A 10 -2.39 -7.48 17.27
N ARG A 11 -3.64 -7.48 16.82
CA ARG A 11 -4.19 -8.52 15.92
C ARG A 11 -3.67 -8.40 14.48
N HIS A 12 -3.22 -7.22 14.06
CA HIS A 12 -2.69 -6.96 12.72
C HIS A 12 -1.17 -7.11 12.64
N VAL A 13 -0.44 -7.01 13.77
CA VAL A 13 1.02 -7.22 13.83
C VAL A 13 1.51 -8.40 12.99
N PRO A 14 0.98 -9.65 13.12
CA PRO A 14 1.53 -10.77 12.35
C PRO A 14 1.37 -10.60 10.83
N PHE A 15 0.29 -9.96 10.38
CA PHE A 15 0.03 -9.73 8.96
C PHE A 15 0.94 -8.62 8.42
N THR A 16 0.99 -7.48 9.11
CA THR A 16 1.89 -6.36 8.76
C THR A 16 3.36 -6.78 8.81
N ALA A 17 3.77 -7.55 9.81
CA ALA A 17 5.12 -8.07 9.93
C ALA A 17 5.45 -9.05 8.80
N ALA A 18 4.51 -9.91 8.39
CA ALA A 18 4.70 -10.80 7.25
C ALA A 18 4.88 -10.03 5.95
N GLY A 19 4.05 -9.01 5.69
CA GLY A 19 4.19 -8.11 4.53
C GLY A 19 5.54 -7.39 4.53
N ALA A 20 5.90 -6.76 5.65
CA ALA A 20 7.18 -6.05 5.81
C ALA A 20 8.39 -6.99 5.65
N ALA A 21 8.37 -8.16 6.29
CA ALA A 21 9.44 -9.14 6.17
C ALA A 21 9.59 -9.63 4.73
N THR A 22 8.48 -9.87 4.04
CA THR A 22 8.50 -10.26 2.62
C THR A 22 9.13 -9.17 1.76
N GLY A 23 8.76 -7.90 1.97
CA GLY A 23 9.39 -6.76 1.29
C GLY A 23 10.90 -6.67 1.54
N ILE A 24 11.32 -6.78 2.80
CA ILE A 24 12.75 -6.77 3.18
C ILE A 24 13.51 -7.91 2.52
N VAL A 25 12.96 -9.13 2.54
CA VAL A 25 13.60 -10.30 1.90
C VAL A 25 13.73 -10.11 0.40
N ILE A 26 12.67 -9.64 -0.28
CA ILE A 26 12.71 -9.35 -1.72
C ILE A 26 13.78 -8.29 -2.02
N MET A 27 13.84 -7.21 -1.25
CA MET A 27 14.84 -6.17 -1.44
C MET A 27 16.26 -6.67 -1.21
N ALA A 28 16.49 -7.50 -0.18
CA ALA A 28 17.78 -8.12 0.05
C ALA A 28 18.22 -8.98 -1.14
N VAL A 29 17.31 -9.79 -1.70
CA VAL A 29 17.58 -10.61 -2.89
C VAL A 29 17.91 -9.74 -4.10
N VAL A 30 17.15 -8.68 -4.34
CA VAL A 30 17.35 -7.72 -5.45
C VAL A 30 18.76 -7.10 -5.38
N VAL A 31 19.17 -6.65 -4.19
CA VAL A 31 20.48 -6.03 -3.97
C VAL A 31 21.61 -7.05 -4.08
N MET A 32 21.50 -8.20 -3.39
CA MET A 32 22.56 -9.23 -3.37
C MET A 32 22.78 -9.87 -4.73
N SER A 33 21.71 -10.06 -5.51
CA SER A 33 21.78 -10.68 -6.84
C SER A 33 22.06 -9.68 -7.95
N ARG A 34 22.19 -8.38 -7.63
CA ARG A 34 22.38 -7.28 -8.59
C ARG A 34 21.36 -7.33 -9.74
N VAL A 35 20.08 -7.48 -9.37
CA VAL A 35 19.00 -7.67 -10.33
C VAL A 35 18.95 -6.49 -11.31
N PRO A 36 18.88 -6.76 -12.63
CA PRO A 36 18.80 -5.71 -13.64
C PRO A 36 17.58 -4.80 -13.44
N ALA A 37 17.73 -3.51 -13.78
CA ALA A 37 16.69 -2.50 -13.56
C ALA A 37 15.33 -2.85 -14.19
N ASN A 38 15.32 -3.45 -15.39
CA ASN A 38 14.10 -3.88 -16.07
C ASN A 38 13.35 -4.99 -15.31
N VAL A 39 14.08 -5.87 -14.61
CA VAL A 39 13.48 -6.93 -13.79
C VAL A 39 12.93 -6.33 -12.49
N SER A 40 13.67 -5.41 -11.85
CA SER A 40 13.19 -4.68 -10.68
C SER A 40 11.93 -3.86 -10.99
N GLU A 41 11.89 -3.21 -12.15
CA GLU A 41 10.72 -2.47 -12.63
C GLU A 41 9.51 -3.38 -12.82
N MET A 42 9.71 -4.55 -13.45
CA MET A 42 8.65 -5.55 -13.60
C MET A 42 8.13 -6.05 -12.25
N ILE A 43 9.02 -6.37 -11.31
CA ILE A 43 8.65 -6.80 -9.95
C ILE A 43 7.84 -5.69 -9.26
N PHE A 44 8.28 -4.43 -9.36
CA PHE A 44 7.57 -3.29 -8.79
C PHE A 44 6.15 -3.17 -9.36
N TYR A 45 5.98 -3.24 -10.68
CA TYR A 45 4.65 -3.13 -11.31
C TYR A 45 3.75 -4.34 -11.09
N ILE A 46 4.23 -5.42 -10.49
CA ILE A 46 3.41 -6.54 -10.00
C ILE A 46 3.06 -6.34 -8.52
N LEU A 47 4.04 -5.99 -7.69
CA LEU A 47 3.88 -5.92 -6.24
C LEU A 47 3.22 -4.63 -5.76
N HIS A 48 3.52 -3.48 -6.37
CA HIS A 48 2.96 -2.19 -5.97
C HIS A 48 1.42 -2.14 -6.15
N PRO A 49 0.84 -2.59 -7.28
CA PRO A 49 -0.62 -2.62 -7.40
C PRO A 49 -1.29 -3.61 -6.43
N ALA A 50 -0.63 -4.73 -6.12
CA ALA A 50 -1.10 -5.66 -5.10
C ALA A 50 -1.07 -5.03 -3.70
N HIS A 51 0.01 -4.31 -3.37
CA HIS A 51 0.15 -3.53 -2.15
C HIS A 51 -0.96 -2.47 -2.01
N VAL A 52 -1.26 -1.72 -3.08
CA VAL A 52 -2.37 -0.74 -3.10
C VAL A 52 -3.72 -1.42 -2.90
N LEU A 53 -3.96 -2.56 -3.57
CA LEU A 53 -5.19 -3.34 -3.43
C LEU A 53 -5.40 -3.79 -1.99
N PHE A 54 -4.42 -4.43 -1.37
CA PHE A 54 -4.52 -4.92 0.02
C PHE A 54 -4.68 -3.78 1.01
N SER A 55 -3.94 -2.68 0.82
CA SER A 55 -4.07 -1.48 1.63
C SER A 55 -5.48 -0.88 1.56
N ALA A 56 -6.07 -0.83 0.36
CA ALA A 56 -7.44 -0.33 0.16
C ALA A 56 -8.49 -1.24 0.82
N ILE A 57 -8.32 -2.57 0.72
CA ILE A 57 -9.19 -3.56 1.39
C ILE A 57 -9.17 -3.35 2.89
N VAL A 58 -7.99 -3.42 3.52
CA VAL A 58 -7.85 -3.39 4.98
C VAL A 58 -8.30 -2.04 5.54
N THR A 59 -7.91 -0.93 4.89
CA THR A 59 -8.30 0.42 5.32
C THR A 59 -9.82 0.60 5.28
N THR A 60 -10.46 0.20 4.18
CA THR A 60 -11.91 0.33 4.02
C THR A 60 -12.66 -0.62 4.96
N ALA A 61 -12.17 -1.84 5.11
CA ALA A 61 -12.74 -2.84 6.02
C ALA A 61 -12.69 -2.38 7.48
N MET A 62 -11.56 -1.82 7.92
CA MET A 62 -11.40 -1.28 9.27
C MET A 62 -12.36 -0.12 9.53
N TYR A 63 -12.47 0.81 8.58
CA TYR A 63 -13.44 1.90 8.66
C TYR A 63 -14.88 1.37 8.77
N LYS A 64 -15.27 0.43 7.91
CA LYS A 64 -16.64 -0.10 7.88
C LYS A 64 -16.99 -0.97 9.09
N ARG A 65 -16.00 -1.68 9.66
CA ARG A 65 -16.18 -2.52 10.84
C ARG A 65 -16.54 -1.72 12.10
N TYR A 66 -16.01 -0.51 12.23
CA TYR A 66 -16.20 0.33 13.41
C TYR A 66 -17.01 1.61 13.15
N GLY A 67 -17.42 1.87 11.91
CA GLY A 67 -18.24 3.01 11.53
C GLY A 67 -19.47 2.62 10.73
N ALA A 68 -20.60 3.28 10.99
CA ALA A 68 -21.80 3.20 10.15
C ALA A 68 -21.69 4.07 8.87
N GLY A 69 -20.45 4.33 8.43
CA GLY A 69 -20.11 5.33 7.43
C GLY A 69 -20.84 5.15 6.10
N LYS A 70 -21.26 6.29 5.52
CA LYS A 70 -21.78 6.40 4.15
C LYS A 70 -20.73 5.93 3.14
N LEU A 71 -21.17 5.41 1.99
CA LEU A 71 -20.29 4.88 0.94
C LEU A 71 -19.21 5.88 0.51
N TRP A 72 -19.55 7.17 0.35
CA TRP A 72 -18.59 8.19 -0.05
C TRP A 72 -17.43 8.35 0.95
N ALA A 73 -17.69 8.20 2.25
CA ALA A 73 -16.65 8.31 3.26
C ALA A 73 -15.73 7.08 3.26
N ALA A 74 -16.29 5.89 2.95
CA ALA A 74 -15.50 4.68 2.75
C ALA A 74 -14.59 4.79 1.52
N ILE A 75 -15.09 5.38 0.42
CA ILE A 75 -14.30 5.66 -0.77
C ILE A 75 -13.17 6.64 -0.45
N LEU A 76 -13.49 7.76 0.21
CA LEU A 76 -12.51 8.77 0.59
C LEU A 76 -11.40 8.16 1.45
N ILE A 77 -11.74 7.49 2.54
CA ILE A 77 -10.80 6.91 3.50
C ILE A 77 -9.98 5.78 2.86
N GLY A 78 -10.64 4.89 2.12
CA GLY A 78 -9.98 3.78 1.45
C GLY A 78 -9.01 4.24 0.36
N TYR A 79 -9.37 5.25 -0.43
CA TYR A 79 -8.52 5.78 -1.50
C TYR A 79 -7.34 6.58 -0.94
N THR A 80 -7.58 7.52 -0.01
CA THR A 80 -6.49 8.32 0.57
C THR A 80 -5.56 7.48 1.43
N GLY A 81 -6.09 6.53 2.21
CA GLY A 81 -5.30 5.63 3.03
C GLY A 81 -4.50 4.58 2.25
N SER A 82 -4.90 4.26 1.01
CA SER A 82 -4.13 3.37 0.13
C SER A 82 -3.23 4.15 -0.82
N VAL A 83 -3.79 4.81 -1.83
CA VAL A 83 -3.05 5.51 -2.87
C VAL A 83 -2.24 6.66 -2.30
N GLY A 84 -2.79 7.42 -1.35
CA GLY A 84 -2.07 8.53 -0.73
C GLY A 84 -0.84 8.07 0.06
N ILE A 85 -1.01 7.06 0.91
CA ILE A 85 0.10 6.50 1.70
C ILE A 85 1.12 5.80 0.81
N ALA A 86 0.69 4.99 -0.15
CA ALA A 86 1.58 4.31 -1.10
C ALA A 86 2.37 5.31 -1.96
N THR A 87 1.75 6.42 -2.39
CA THR A 87 2.47 7.49 -3.10
C THR A 87 3.55 8.12 -2.21
N LEU A 88 3.23 8.35 -0.94
CA LEU A 88 4.18 8.92 0.00
C LEU A 88 5.36 7.97 0.26
N SER A 89 5.09 6.69 0.54
CA SER A 89 6.12 5.71 0.90
C SER A 89 6.96 5.23 -0.29
N ASP A 90 6.34 5.05 -1.45
CA ASP A 90 6.96 4.33 -2.56
C ASP A 90 7.54 5.27 -3.62
N ALA A 91 7.14 6.55 -3.63
CA ALA A 91 7.61 7.54 -4.58
C ALA A 91 8.23 8.78 -3.91
N VAL A 92 7.49 9.45 -3.02
CA VAL A 92 7.93 10.73 -2.45
C VAL A 92 9.12 10.57 -1.52
N ILE A 93 9.05 9.67 -0.53
CA ILE A 93 10.16 9.44 0.41
C ILE A 93 11.44 9.00 -0.33
N PRO A 94 11.40 7.98 -1.22
CA PRO A 94 12.58 7.60 -2.00
C PRO A 94 13.16 8.72 -2.85
N TYR A 95 12.31 9.55 -3.47
CA TYR A 95 12.76 10.71 -4.24
C TYR A 95 13.47 11.75 -3.37
N LEU A 96 12.90 12.09 -2.21
CA LEU A 96 13.51 13.02 -1.25
C LEU A 96 14.85 12.49 -0.72
N GLU A 97 14.93 11.19 -0.40
CA GLU A 97 16.16 10.53 0.04
C GLU A 97 17.22 10.52 -1.07
N GLY A 98 16.83 10.19 -2.31
CA GLY A 98 17.71 10.24 -3.48
C GLY A 98 18.30 11.63 -3.71
N MET A 99 17.48 12.67 -3.61
CA MET A 99 17.95 14.07 -3.68
C MET A 99 18.94 14.39 -2.57
N SER A 100 18.69 13.97 -1.33
CA SER A 100 19.61 14.17 -0.21
C SER A 100 20.96 13.48 -0.42
N LEU A 101 20.99 12.39 -1.20
CA LEU A 101 22.20 11.65 -1.56
C LEU A 101 22.83 12.10 -2.89
N ASN A 102 22.33 13.17 -3.51
CA ASN A 102 22.74 13.66 -4.84
C ASN A 102 22.61 12.61 -5.95
N ILE A 103 21.65 11.69 -5.81
CA ILE A 103 21.30 10.71 -6.85
C ILE A 103 20.24 11.35 -7.75
N LYS A 104 20.50 11.37 -9.07
CA LYS A 104 19.51 11.83 -10.04
C LYS A 104 18.38 10.83 -10.12
N MET A 105 17.20 11.24 -9.65
CA MET A 105 15.96 10.46 -9.70
C MET A 105 14.85 11.34 -10.23
N ASP A 106 13.92 10.72 -10.96
CA ASP A 106 12.68 11.35 -11.37
C ASP A 106 11.56 10.95 -10.42
N LEU A 107 10.65 11.88 -10.14
CA LEU A 107 9.50 11.59 -9.30
C LEU A 107 8.42 10.90 -10.16
N HIS A 108 8.20 9.62 -9.88
CA HIS A 108 7.17 8.83 -10.56
C HIS A 108 5.89 8.74 -9.73
N LEU A 109 4.79 9.25 -10.26
CA LEU A 109 3.49 9.21 -9.57
C LEU A 109 2.60 8.12 -10.16
N GLY A 110 2.60 6.95 -9.53
CA GLY A 110 1.93 5.75 -10.05
C GLY A 110 0.43 5.93 -10.35
N PHE A 111 -0.29 6.70 -9.54
CA PHE A 111 -1.72 6.97 -9.76
C PHE A 111 -2.01 7.93 -10.93
N ILE A 112 -0.99 8.60 -11.47
CA ILE A 112 -1.05 9.47 -12.65
C ILE A 112 -0.52 8.72 -13.87
N GLU A 113 0.72 8.22 -13.81
CA GLU A 113 1.40 7.57 -14.94
C GLU A 113 0.79 6.20 -15.27
N LYS A 114 0.43 5.44 -14.25
CA LYS A 114 -0.22 4.13 -14.37
C LYS A 114 -1.63 4.17 -13.77
N TRP A 115 -2.33 5.30 -13.96
CA TRP A 115 -3.68 5.54 -13.43
C TRP A 115 -4.65 4.39 -13.75
N TRP A 116 -4.54 3.81 -14.95
CA TRP A 116 -5.38 2.72 -15.44
C TRP A 116 -5.19 1.40 -14.69
N LEU A 117 -4.08 1.25 -13.96
CA LEU A 117 -3.78 0.06 -13.15
C LEU A 117 -4.04 0.35 -11.66
N ILE A 118 -3.48 1.46 -11.16
CA ILE A 118 -3.50 1.79 -9.73
C ILE A 118 -4.90 2.19 -9.26
N ASN A 119 -5.59 3.07 -9.99
CA ASN A 119 -6.90 3.55 -9.54
C ASN A 119 -7.96 2.43 -9.58
N PRO A 120 -8.08 1.62 -10.65
CA PRO A 120 -9.03 0.51 -10.65
C PRO A 120 -8.77 -0.51 -9.54
N LEU A 121 -7.52 -0.84 -9.23
CA LEU A 121 -7.20 -1.75 -8.13
C LEU A 121 -7.47 -1.13 -6.75
N ALA A 122 -7.23 0.17 -6.57
CA ALA A 122 -7.66 0.87 -5.36
C ALA A 122 -9.18 0.80 -5.19
N PHE A 123 -9.96 1.12 -6.22
CA PHE A 123 -11.42 1.03 -6.16
C PHE A 123 -11.95 -0.40 -5.98
N LEU A 124 -11.30 -1.39 -6.60
CA LEU A 124 -11.60 -2.80 -6.37
C LEU A 124 -11.37 -3.18 -4.90
N GLY A 125 -10.26 -2.73 -4.32
CA GLY A 125 -9.95 -2.96 -2.92
C GLY A 125 -10.96 -2.31 -1.98
N ILE A 126 -11.36 -1.07 -2.26
CA ILE A 126 -12.43 -0.38 -1.54
C ILE A 126 -13.73 -1.17 -1.61
N ALA A 127 -14.13 -1.64 -2.80
CA ALA A 127 -15.36 -2.42 -2.98
C ALA A 127 -15.33 -3.73 -2.17
N ILE A 128 -14.21 -4.47 -2.22
CA ILE A 128 -14.02 -5.71 -1.46
C ILE A 128 -14.04 -5.44 0.05
N GLY A 129 -13.30 -4.42 0.51
CA GLY A 129 -13.23 -4.04 1.92
C GLY A 129 -14.57 -3.59 2.47
N TYR A 130 -15.34 -2.85 1.67
CA TYR A 130 -16.70 -2.41 2.03
C TYR A 130 -17.66 -3.60 2.19
N TRP A 131 -17.56 -4.64 1.36
CA TRP A 131 -18.47 -5.78 1.38
C TRP A 131 -18.06 -6.87 2.40
N LYS A 132 -16.82 -7.35 2.36
CA LYS A 132 -16.39 -8.53 3.13
C LYS A 132 -15.66 -8.20 4.44
N GLN A 133 -15.36 -6.93 4.71
CA GLN A 133 -14.69 -6.45 5.93
C GLN A 133 -13.48 -7.29 6.38
N VAL A 134 -12.72 -7.81 5.40
CA VAL A 134 -11.50 -8.57 5.68
C VAL A 134 -10.40 -7.59 6.07
N THR A 135 -9.89 -7.73 7.29
CA THR A 135 -8.93 -6.79 7.89
C THR A 135 -7.54 -7.40 8.05
N LYS A 136 -7.44 -8.73 8.02
CA LYS A 136 -6.21 -9.48 8.27
C LYS A 136 -5.54 -9.90 6.97
N LEU A 137 -4.94 -8.94 6.28
CA LEU A 137 -4.14 -9.16 5.08
C LEU A 137 -2.75 -8.55 5.27
N PRO A 138 -1.71 -9.15 4.68
CA PRO A 138 -0.35 -8.60 4.68
C PRO A 138 -0.22 -7.34 3.84
#